data_AF-A0A8T3M2K1-F1
#
_entry.id   AF-A0A8T3M2K1-F1
#
_cell.length_a   1.000
_cell.length_b   1.000
_cell.length_c   1.000
_cell.angle_alpha   90.00
_cell.angle_beta   90.00
_cell.angle_gamma   90.00
#
_symmetry.space_group_name_H-M   'P 1'
#
loop_
_entity.id
_entity.type
_entity.pdbx_description
1 polymer ?
#
loop_
_entity_poly.entity_id
_entity_poly.type
_entity_poly.pdbx_seq_one_letter_code
_entity_poly.pdbx_strand_id
1 'polypeptide(L)'
;MTILDALNDLWSSILETMAMFVIPDWNAIIGLLPLLIFLGVVGPLLTLLPLGILIYQVRKPRVKGVRFEEGPRVAAIGEDGRPIFPPGLPHCRRDSLIYPSGTTLCEQCDDDLAVACPMCGLGRPAVLDTCSNCGLVLKVKPRAVVVRGSNAGPKPGGAAVA
;
A
#
# COMPACT_ATOMS: atom_id res chain seq x y z
N MET A 1 -37.76 73.97 0.35
CA MET A 1 -37.51 72.60 -0.14
C MET A 1 -38.52 71.69 0.51
N THR A 2 -39.30 70.95 -0.27
CA THR A 2 -40.29 70.01 0.28
C THR A 2 -39.60 68.71 0.67
N ILE A 3 -40.18 67.97 1.61
CA ILE A 3 -39.65 66.66 2.06
C ILE A 3 -39.55 65.68 0.87
N LEU A 4 -40.43 65.82 -0.12
CA LEU A 4 -40.43 65.03 -1.34
C LEU A 4 -39.19 65.30 -2.20
N ASP A 5 -38.77 66.57 -2.31
CA ASP A 5 -37.56 66.94 -3.06
C ASP A 5 -36.30 66.34 -2.40
N ALA A 6 -36.22 66.41 -1.06
CA ALA A 6 -35.09 65.86 -0.30
C ALA A 6 -34.98 64.33 -0.40
N LEU A 7 -36.11 63.61 -0.43
CA LEU A 7 -36.11 62.16 -0.65
C LEU A 7 -35.68 61.79 -2.07
N ASN A 8 -36.11 62.57 -3.07
CA ASN A 8 -35.76 62.31 -4.46
C ASN A 8 -34.27 62.53 -4.74
N ASP A 9 -33.68 63.58 -4.15
CA ASP A 9 -32.24 63.86 -4.24
C ASP A 9 -31.39 62.80 -3.53
N LEU A 10 -31.85 62.35 -2.35
CA LEU A 10 -31.19 61.27 -1.61
C LEU A 10 -31.22 59.95 -2.39
N TRP A 11 -32.38 59.62 -2.96
CA TRP A 11 -32.55 58.39 -3.75
C TRP A 11 -31.69 58.40 -5.01
N SER A 12 -31.63 59.53 -5.71
CA SER A 12 -30.80 59.70 -6.91
C SER A 12 -29.32 59.55 -6.59
N SER A 13 -28.84 60.15 -5.50
CA SER A 13 -27.46 60.01 -5.02
C SER A 13 -27.09 58.56 -4.68
N ILE A 14 -28.01 57.81 -4.05
CA ILE A 14 -27.81 56.39 -3.72
C ILE A 14 -27.73 55.57 -5.01
N LEU A 15 -28.60 55.83 -5.99
CA LEU A 15 -28.59 55.11 -7.26
C LEU A 15 -27.30 55.37 -8.06
N GLU A 16 -26.80 56.60 -8.10
CA GLU A 16 -25.53 56.92 -8.76
C GLU A 16 -24.34 56.23 -8.09
N THR A 17 -24.32 56.20 -6.75
CA THR A 17 -23.28 55.50 -5.98
C THR A 17 -23.33 54.00 -6.24
N MET A 18 -24.55 53.43 -6.29
CA MET A 18 -24.75 52.01 -6.56
C MET A 18 -24.45 51.65 -8.01
N ALA A 19 -24.71 52.54 -8.98
CA ALA A 19 -24.45 52.29 -10.40
C ALA A 19 -22.97 51.99 -10.68
N MET A 20 -22.04 52.65 -9.97
CA MET A 20 -20.60 52.37 -10.05
C MET A 20 -20.25 50.93 -9.64
N PHE A 21 -20.97 50.36 -8.68
CA PHE A 21 -20.75 49.00 -8.20
C PHE A 21 -21.57 47.94 -8.95
N VAL A 22 -22.75 48.30 -9.44
CA VAL A 22 -23.70 47.38 -10.08
C VAL A 22 -23.38 47.17 -11.56
N ILE A 23 -22.75 48.14 -12.23
CA ILE A 23 -22.32 48.04 -13.64
C ILE A 23 -20.81 48.29 -13.74
N PRO A 24 -19.96 47.38 -13.22
CA PRO A 24 -18.55 47.43 -13.56
C PRO A 24 -18.37 47.17 -15.07
N ASP A 25 -17.25 47.63 -15.64
CA ASP A 25 -16.88 47.29 -17.02
C ASP A 25 -16.58 45.79 -17.13
N TRP A 26 -17.63 45.00 -17.36
CA TRP A 26 -17.56 43.55 -17.49
C TRP A 26 -16.63 43.12 -18.61
N ASN A 27 -16.44 43.95 -19.64
CA ASN A 27 -15.54 43.64 -20.75
C ASN A 27 -14.07 43.64 -20.28
N ALA A 28 -13.69 44.60 -19.42
CA ALA A 28 -12.36 44.62 -18.82
C ALA A 28 -12.10 43.38 -17.93
N ILE A 29 -13.08 42.96 -17.15
CA ILE A 29 -12.99 41.75 -16.31
C ILE A 29 -12.88 40.49 -17.16
N ILE A 30 -13.70 40.39 -18.22
CA ILE A 30 -13.66 39.27 -19.17
C ILE A 30 -12.31 39.24 -19.92
N GLY A 31 -11.75 40.39 -20.26
CA GLY A 31 -10.42 40.49 -20.84
C GLY A 31 -9.30 40.01 -19.91
N LEU A 32 -9.47 40.18 -18.59
CA LEU A 32 -8.50 39.75 -17.57
C LEU A 32 -8.72 38.31 -17.06
N LEU A 33 -9.88 37.72 -17.32
CA LEU A 33 -10.25 36.36 -16.91
C LEU A 33 -9.21 35.30 -17.30
N PRO A 34 -8.63 35.30 -18.53
CA PRO A 34 -7.58 34.34 -18.90
C PRO A 34 -6.35 34.44 -18.00
N LEU A 35 -5.95 35.66 -17.62
CA LEU A 35 -4.80 35.89 -16.74
C LEU A 35 -5.11 35.41 -15.31
N LEU A 36 -6.30 35.71 -14.80
CA LEU A 36 -6.72 35.28 -13.45
C LEU A 36 -6.83 33.76 -13.35
N ILE A 37 -7.39 33.09 -14.37
CA ILE A 37 -7.45 31.63 -14.41
C ILE A 37 -6.05 31.03 -14.52
N PHE A 38 -5.18 31.62 -15.35
CA PHE A 38 -3.83 31.12 -15.51
C PHE A 38 -3.04 31.23 -14.20
N LEU A 39 -3.12 32.36 -13.51
CA LEU A 39 -2.35 32.63 -12.30
C LEU A 39 -2.95 31.95 -11.05
N GLY A 40 -4.28 31.89 -10.98
CA GLY A 40 -4.99 31.31 -9.83
C GLY A 40 -5.21 29.80 -9.90
N VAL A 41 -5.34 29.23 -11.10
CA VAL A 41 -5.69 27.81 -11.26
C VAL A 41 -4.61 27.06 -12.04
N VAL A 42 -4.35 27.46 -13.29
CA VAL A 42 -3.51 26.67 -14.20
C VAL A 42 -2.05 26.63 -13.72
N GLY A 43 -1.50 27.76 -13.29
CA GLY A 43 -0.13 27.88 -12.78
C GLY A 43 0.10 27.01 -11.55
N PRO A 44 -0.71 27.15 -10.47
CA PRO A 44 -0.61 26.29 -9.31
C PRO A 44 -0.83 24.81 -9.64
N LEU A 45 -1.79 24.49 -10.51
CA LEU A 45 -2.04 23.11 -10.91
C LEU A 45 -0.82 22.49 -11.63
N LEU A 46 -0.22 23.22 -12.57
CA LEU A 46 0.94 22.76 -13.33
C LEU A 46 2.24 22.77 -12.54
N THR A 47 2.32 23.48 -11.42
CA THR A 47 3.54 23.57 -10.60
C THR A 47 3.47 22.72 -9.33
N LEU A 48 2.41 22.86 -8.54
CA LEU A 48 2.26 22.17 -7.26
C LEU A 48 2.01 20.68 -7.44
N LEU A 49 1.25 20.29 -8.47
CA LEU A 49 0.93 18.89 -8.73
C LEU A 49 2.17 18.05 -9.08
N PRO A 50 2.99 18.41 -10.09
CA PRO A 50 4.21 17.65 -10.36
C PRO A 50 5.22 17.74 -9.21
N LEU A 51 5.31 18.88 -8.51
CA LEU A 51 6.17 19.02 -7.33
C LEU A 51 5.74 18.06 -6.22
N GLY A 52 4.44 17.97 -5.95
CA GLY A 52 3.88 17.02 -4.98
C GLY A 52 4.14 15.56 -5.37
N ILE A 53 3.98 15.22 -6.65
CA ILE A 53 4.30 13.88 -7.17
C ILE A 53 5.79 13.57 -6.99
N LEU A 54 6.67 14.52 -7.32
CA LEU A 54 8.12 14.33 -7.20
C LEU A 54 8.53 14.15 -5.73
N ILE A 55 8.02 14.99 -4.83
CA ILE A 55 8.22 14.85 -3.39
C ILE A 55 7.74 13.49 -2.90
N TYR A 56 6.55 13.06 -3.34
CA TYR A 56 6.02 11.74 -3.00
C TYR A 56 6.94 10.62 -3.49
N GLN A 57 7.39 10.64 -4.74
CA GLN A 57 8.25 9.61 -5.32
C GLN A 57 9.62 9.53 -4.63
N VAL A 58 10.17 10.66 -4.20
CA VAL A 58 11.44 10.70 -3.44
C VAL A 58 11.25 10.19 -2.01
N ARG A 59 10.15 10.57 -1.35
CA ARG A 59 9.87 10.20 0.05
C ARG A 59 9.26 8.80 0.21
N LYS A 60 8.73 8.21 -0.87
CA LYS A 60 8.10 6.90 -0.83
C LYS A 60 9.10 5.87 -0.30
N PRO A 61 8.78 5.15 0.79
CA PRO A 61 9.68 4.15 1.36
C PRO A 61 9.93 3.07 0.31
N ARG A 62 11.18 2.98 -0.15
CA ARG A 62 11.60 1.93 -1.07
C ARG A 62 11.71 0.64 -0.28
N VAL A 63 10.99 -0.40 -0.69
CA VAL A 63 11.09 -1.74 -0.11
C VAL A 63 12.43 -2.37 -0.54
N LYS A 64 13.54 -1.81 -0.06
CA LYS A 64 14.87 -2.39 -0.23
C LYS A 64 15.00 -3.51 0.80
N GLY A 65 15.19 -4.75 0.34
CA GLY A 65 15.51 -5.86 1.24
C GLY A 65 14.45 -6.96 1.34
N VAL A 66 13.53 -7.06 0.39
CA VAL A 66 12.86 -8.36 0.16
C VAL A 66 13.90 -9.29 -0.43
N ARG A 67 14.57 -10.07 0.42
CA ARG A 67 15.35 -11.21 -0.03
C ARG A 67 14.38 -12.38 -0.14
N PHE A 68 14.32 -12.97 -1.33
CA PHE A 68 13.69 -14.26 -1.49
C PHE A 68 14.61 -15.28 -0.81
N GLU A 69 14.18 -15.82 0.33
CA GLU A 69 14.86 -16.97 0.94
C GLU A 69 14.50 -18.19 0.09
N GLU A 70 15.34 -18.48 -0.90
CA GLU A 70 15.18 -19.60 -1.84
C GLU A 70 15.92 -20.86 -1.38
N GLY A 71 16.41 -20.90 -0.13
CA GLY A 71 17.19 -22.02 0.41
C GLY A 71 16.46 -22.82 1.49
N PRO A 72 16.88 -24.07 1.74
CA PRO A 72 16.45 -24.84 2.90
C PRO A 72 16.83 -24.11 4.19
N ARG A 73 15.86 -23.92 5.08
CA ARG A 73 16.07 -23.32 6.39
C ARG A 73 15.96 -24.38 7.48
N VAL A 74 16.78 -24.27 8.51
CA VAL A 74 16.67 -25.15 9.68
C VAL A 74 15.38 -24.83 10.43
N ALA A 75 14.63 -25.85 10.83
CA ALA A 75 13.41 -25.70 11.60
C ALA A 75 13.73 -25.09 12.98
N ALA A 76 12.88 -24.17 13.43
CA ALA A 76 13.00 -23.64 14.79
C ALA A 76 12.73 -24.77 15.79
N ILE A 77 13.52 -24.85 16.86
CA ILE A 77 13.33 -25.83 17.92
C ILE A 77 12.32 -25.25 18.91
N GLY A 78 11.26 -26.00 19.20
CA GLY A 78 10.25 -25.65 20.19
C GLY A 78 10.73 -25.82 21.62
N GLU A 79 9.94 -25.35 22.58
CA GLU A 79 10.21 -25.50 24.02
C GLU A 79 10.23 -26.97 24.47
N ASP A 80 9.64 -27.86 23.67
CA ASP A 80 9.63 -29.32 23.84
C ASP A 80 10.87 -30.02 23.27
N GLY A 81 11.84 -29.25 22.75
CA GLY A 81 13.06 -29.79 22.12
C GLY A 81 12.82 -30.43 20.76
N ARG A 82 11.62 -30.27 20.17
CA ARG A 82 11.27 -30.83 18.85
C ARG A 82 11.31 -29.75 17.77
N PRO A 83 11.68 -30.09 16.53
CA PRO A 83 11.62 -29.14 15.43
C PRO A 83 10.15 -28.79 15.11
N ILE A 84 9.86 -27.49 15.06
CA ILE A 84 8.55 -26.97 14.70
C ILE A 84 8.48 -26.80 13.19
N PHE A 85 7.59 -27.55 12.56
CA PHE A 85 7.34 -27.46 11.12
C PHE A 85 6.06 -26.65 10.84
N PRO A 86 6.15 -25.55 10.09
CA PRO A 86 4.98 -24.77 9.73
C PRO A 86 4.06 -25.56 8.76
N PRO A 87 2.74 -25.45 8.92
CA PRO A 87 1.80 -26.13 8.04
C PRO A 87 1.90 -25.58 6.61
N GLY A 88 1.72 -26.47 5.62
CA GLY A 88 1.74 -26.13 4.20
C GLY A 88 3.12 -25.99 3.55
N LEU A 89 4.22 -26.09 4.31
CA LEU A 89 5.58 -26.09 3.77
C LEU A 89 6.20 -27.50 3.78
N PRO A 90 6.91 -27.90 2.70
CA PRO A 90 7.67 -29.14 2.69
C PRO A 90 8.79 -29.13 3.73
N HIS A 91 8.95 -30.23 4.45
CA HIS A 91 9.99 -30.38 5.47
C HIS A 91 10.55 -31.81 5.51
N CYS A 92 11.84 -31.91 5.81
CA CYS A 92 12.51 -33.16 6.14
C CYS A 92 12.50 -33.35 7.66
N ARG A 93 11.89 -34.44 8.13
CA ARG A 93 11.85 -34.77 9.57
C ARG A 93 13.19 -35.26 10.10
N ARG A 94 14.01 -35.87 9.24
CA ARG A 94 15.29 -36.48 9.59
C ARG A 94 16.36 -35.43 9.83
N ASP A 95 16.50 -34.50 8.89
CA ASP A 95 17.51 -33.44 8.92
C ASP A 95 16.98 -32.13 9.54
N SER A 96 15.70 -32.09 9.96
CA SER A 96 15.04 -30.91 10.53
C SER A 96 15.09 -29.66 9.62
N LEU A 97 15.00 -29.87 8.31
CA LEU A 97 15.04 -28.81 7.30
C LEU A 97 13.64 -28.49 6.77
N ILE A 98 13.35 -27.21 6.57
CA ILE A 98 12.15 -26.70 5.92
C ILE A 98 12.56 -26.17 4.54
N TYR A 99 11.91 -26.65 3.50
CA TYR A 99 12.19 -26.28 2.13
C TYR A 99 11.14 -25.29 1.59
N PRO A 100 11.48 -24.54 0.53
CA PRO A 100 10.51 -23.71 -0.17
C PRO A 100 9.40 -24.57 -0.80
N SER A 101 8.24 -23.95 -1.00
CA SER A 101 7.12 -24.58 -1.71
C SER A 101 7.56 -25.09 -3.08
N GLY A 102 7.13 -26.30 -3.47
CA GLY A 102 7.40 -26.91 -4.77
C GLY A 102 8.54 -27.94 -4.76
N THR A 103 9.26 -28.04 -3.65
CA THR A 103 10.25 -29.11 -3.43
C THR A 103 9.55 -30.39 -2.96
N THR A 104 9.96 -31.53 -3.51
CA THR A 104 9.40 -32.85 -3.17
C THR A 104 10.42 -33.78 -2.51
N LEU A 105 11.71 -33.57 -2.76
CA LEU A 105 12.80 -34.41 -2.28
C LEU A 105 13.78 -33.60 -1.41
N CYS A 106 14.36 -34.25 -0.42
CA CYS A 106 15.41 -33.67 0.42
C CYS A 106 16.76 -33.72 -0.31
N GLU A 107 17.47 -32.60 -0.41
CA GLU A 107 18.80 -32.53 -1.04
C GLU A 107 19.90 -33.25 -0.24
N GLN A 108 19.68 -33.52 1.05
CA GLN A 108 20.68 -34.09 1.94
C GLN A 108 20.55 -35.61 2.11
N CYS A 109 19.32 -36.13 2.16
CA CYS A 109 19.05 -37.55 2.39
C CYS A 109 18.28 -38.24 1.27
N ASP A 110 17.89 -37.52 0.22
CA ASP A 110 17.12 -38.00 -0.94
C ASP A 110 15.75 -38.62 -0.60
N ASP A 111 15.26 -38.41 0.63
CA ASP A 111 13.93 -38.86 1.08
C ASP A 111 12.82 -37.91 0.60
N ASP A 112 11.61 -38.45 0.44
CA ASP A 112 10.40 -37.67 0.17
C ASP A 112 10.11 -36.68 1.32
N LEU A 113 9.97 -35.40 0.98
CA LEU A 113 9.60 -34.36 1.93
C LEU A 113 8.17 -34.56 2.42
N ALA A 114 7.92 -34.23 3.69
CA ALA A 114 6.58 -34.24 4.27
C ALA A 114 5.97 -32.84 4.26
N VAL A 115 4.65 -32.75 4.14
CA VAL A 115 3.86 -31.52 4.29
C VAL A 115 2.74 -31.81 5.28
N ALA A 116 2.58 -30.93 6.27
CA ALA A 116 1.41 -30.97 7.15
C ALA A 116 0.25 -30.20 6.52
N CYS A 117 -0.93 -30.83 6.45
CA CYS A 117 -2.13 -30.18 5.95
C CYS A 117 -2.55 -29.00 6.87
N PRO A 118 -2.77 -27.78 6.36
CA PRO A 118 -3.16 -26.64 7.19
C PRO A 118 -4.59 -26.74 7.72
N MET A 119 -5.44 -27.59 7.13
CA MET A 119 -6.82 -27.80 7.59
C MET A 119 -6.91 -28.86 8.70
N CYS A 120 -6.25 -30.01 8.54
CA CYS A 120 -6.41 -31.14 9.46
C CYS A 120 -5.12 -31.57 10.18
N GLY A 121 -3.98 -30.91 9.93
CA GLY A 121 -2.71 -31.21 10.56
C GLY A 121 -2.04 -32.52 10.14
N LEU A 122 -2.71 -33.36 9.34
CA LEU A 122 -2.17 -34.65 8.92
C LEU A 122 -0.94 -34.46 8.03
N GLY A 123 0.15 -35.13 8.39
CA GLY A 123 1.38 -35.19 7.60
C GLY A 123 1.23 -36.13 6.41
N ARG A 124 1.65 -35.69 5.23
CA ARG A 124 1.65 -36.47 3.99
C ARG A 124 2.92 -36.19 3.19
N PRO A 125 3.31 -37.04 2.23
CA PRO A 125 4.41 -36.72 1.33
C PRO A 125 4.05 -35.51 0.44
N ALA A 126 5.05 -34.71 0.13
CA ALA A 126 4.93 -33.47 -0.64
C ALA A 126 4.55 -33.73 -2.11
N VAL A 127 4.86 -34.91 -2.65
CA VAL A 127 4.53 -35.35 -4.01
C VAL A 127 3.02 -35.45 -4.27
N LEU A 128 2.22 -35.70 -3.22
CA LEU A 128 0.77 -35.76 -3.36
C LEU A 128 0.20 -34.34 -3.32
N ASP A 129 -0.68 -33.95 -4.23
CA ASP A 129 -1.28 -32.61 -4.17
C ASP A 129 -2.52 -32.57 -3.25
N THR A 130 -3.15 -33.71 -3.01
CA THR A 130 -4.46 -33.80 -2.33
C THR A 130 -4.33 -34.40 -0.96
N CYS A 131 -4.94 -33.79 0.06
CA CYS A 131 -5.09 -34.42 1.36
C CYS A 131 -6.16 -35.52 1.29
N SER A 132 -5.78 -36.76 1.60
CA SER A 132 -6.69 -37.92 1.61
C SER A 132 -7.75 -37.85 2.71
N ASN A 133 -7.50 -37.11 3.79
CA ASN A 133 -8.42 -37.00 4.93
C ASN A 133 -9.48 -35.91 4.72
N CYS A 134 -9.07 -34.68 4.39
CA CYS A 134 -9.99 -33.53 4.29
C CYS A 134 -10.28 -33.08 2.85
N GLY A 135 -9.71 -33.74 1.84
CA GLY A 135 -9.91 -33.39 0.43
C GLY A 135 -9.25 -32.09 -0.04
N LEU A 136 -8.51 -31.39 0.83
CA LEU A 136 -7.85 -30.14 0.46
C LEU A 136 -6.77 -30.39 -0.60
N VAL A 137 -6.92 -29.75 -1.76
CA VAL A 137 -5.92 -29.74 -2.83
C VAL A 137 -4.92 -28.62 -2.56
N LEU A 138 -3.76 -28.99 -2.01
CA LEU A 138 -2.60 -28.12 -1.89
C LEU A 138 -1.70 -28.41 -3.09
N LYS A 139 -1.95 -27.71 -4.21
CA LYS A 139 -0.93 -27.61 -5.25
C LYS A 139 0.22 -26.80 -4.69
N VAL A 140 1.30 -27.47 -4.30
CA VAL A 140 2.49 -26.83 -3.76
C VAL A 140 3.23 -26.17 -4.92
N LYS A 141 2.70 -25.04 -5.41
CA LYS A 141 3.38 -24.26 -6.44
C LYS A 141 4.57 -23.53 -5.81
N PRO A 142 5.74 -23.49 -6.47
CA PRO A 142 6.81 -22.60 -6.05
C PRO A 142 6.31 -21.17 -6.16
N ARG A 143 5.89 -20.61 -5.02
CA ARG A 143 5.60 -19.20 -4.89
C ARG A 143 6.72 -18.64 -4.06
N ALA A 144 7.48 -17.71 -4.64
CA ALA A 144 8.46 -16.93 -3.91
C ALA A 144 7.71 -16.17 -2.79
N VAL A 145 7.69 -16.72 -1.58
CA VAL A 145 7.09 -16.08 -0.43
C VAL A 145 8.04 -14.99 0.00
N VAL A 146 7.58 -13.75 -0.07
CA VAL A 146 8.29 -12.60 0.47
C VAL A 146 8.26 -12.71 1.98
N VAL A 147 9.20 -13.44 2.55
CA VAL A 147 9.45 -13.43 3.99
C VAL A 147 10.32 -12.20 4.26
N ARG A 148 9.90 -11.33 5.19
CA ARG A 148 10.82 -10.34 5.74
C ARG A 148 11.96 -11.12 6.37
N GLY A 149 13.18 -10.98 5.86
CA GLY A 149 14.35 -11.59 6.48
C GLY A 149 14.34 -11.28 7.97
N SER A 150 14.72 -12.25 8.79
CA SER A 150 14.73 -12.18 10.26
C SER A 150 15.50 -10.97 10.82
N ASN A 151 16.36 -10.33 10.01
CA ASN A 151 17.11 -9.11 10.32
C ASN A 151 16.38 -7.80 9.95
N ALA A 152 15.17 -7.84 9.41
CA ALA A 152 14.38 -6.65 9.13
C ALA A 152 13.71 -6.19 10.43
N GLY A 153 14.36 -5.26 11.13
CA GLY A 153 13.81 -4.61 12.33
C GLY A 153 12.37 -4.07 12.12
N PRO A 154 11.68 -3.75 13.23
CA PRO A 154 10.30 -3.29 13.19
C PRO A 154 10.14 -2.12 12.22
N LYS A 155 8.98 -2.08 11.56
CA LYS A 155 8.66 -1.08 10.53
C LYS A 155 8.93 0.32 11.13
N PRO A 156 9.78 1.16 10.54
CA PRO A 156 9.95 2.52 11.04
C PRO A 156 8.60 3.22 10.95
N GLY A 157 8.06 3.62 12.10
CA GLY A 157 6.74 4.25 12.24
C GLY A 157 5.68 3.45 13.01
N GLY A 158 5.98 2.26 13.53
CA GLY A 158 5.15 1.58 14.52
C GLY A 158 5.48 2.06 15.93
N ALA A 159 4.47 2.54 16.67
CA ALA A 159 4.54 3.11 18.02
C ALA A 159 5.14 2.15 19.06
N ALA A 160 6.46 2.03 19.08
CA ALA A 160 7.22 1.43 20.17
C ALA A 160 8.40 2.36 20.50
N VAL A 161 8.06 3.50 21.09
CA VAL A 161 8.96 4.23 21.99
C VAL A 161 8.36 4.00 23.36
N ALA A 162 8.97 3.09 24.12
CA ALA A 162 8.74 2.91 25.55
C ALA A 162 9.88 3.61 26.29
#